data_AF-M1MLT8-F1
#
_entry.id   AF-M1MLT8-F1
#
_cell.length_a   1.000
_cell.length_b   1.000
_cell.length_c   1.000
_cell.angle_alpha   90.00
_cell.angle_beta   90.00
_cell.angle_gamma   90.00
#
_symmetry.space_group_name_H-M   'P 1'
#
loop_
_entity.id
_entity.type
_entity.pdbx_description
1 polymer ?
#
loop_
_entity_poly.entity_id
_entity_poly.type
_entity_poly.pdbx_seq_one_letter_code
_entity_poly.pdbx_strand_id
1 'polypeptide(L)'
;MEYENSTKKRIREVALNLFNEKTFETVTLNEICAASGINKHTFYYYFKSKDELLRDYYKIPSKVTPYDLTTILTADSYVEQLWLLNKNFLDFVENSGVNIVKQLIIKNLKDDVGTFKISEERKEMIKVECEIIRKGQESGEFLNKAEPEVLAILLKQITHSTAVTWSLKNGGFDFKTAARYMYESMFNVAPELRSVKEYDILGIF
;
A
#
# COMPACT_ATOMS: atom_id res chain seq x y z
N MET A 1 -6.43 3.99 -23.59
CA MET A 1 -6.94 3.15 -22.49
C MET A 1 -7.40 1.85 -23.11
N GLU A 2 -6.69 0.74 -22.88
CA GLU A 2 -7.24 -0.58 -23.23
C GLU A 2 -8.42 -0.85 -22.30
N TYR A 3 -9.60 -1.00 -22.87
CA TYR A 3 -10.78 -1.39 -22.13
C TYR A 3 -10.60 -2.84 -21.67
N GLU A 4 -10.49 -3.07 -20.37
CA GLU A 4 -10.47 -4.44 -19.87
C GLU A 4 -11.80 -5.12 -20.18
N ASN A 5 -11.73 -6.34 -20.74
CA ASN A 5 -12.91 -7.14 -21.02
C ASN A 5 -13.75 -7.34 -19.73
N SER A 6 -15.06 -7.07 -19.81
CA SER A 6 -15.96 -7.11 -18.65
C SER A 6 -16.00 -8.48 -17.96
N THR A 7 -15.84 -9.58 -18.70
CA THR A 7 -15.77 -10.93 -18.13
C THR A 7 -14.45 -11.13 -17.38
N LYS A 8 -13.33 -10.69 -17.96
CA LYS A 8 -12.01 -10.74 -17.29
C LYS A 8 -12.04 -9.97 -15.97
N LYS A 9 -12.59 -8.76 -15.98
CA LYS A 9 -12.76 -7.91 -14.78
C LYS A 9 -13.62 -8.61 -13.72
N ARG A 10 -14.79 -9.14 -14.11
CA ARG A 10 -15.70 -9.86 -13.20
C ARG A 10 -15.01 -11.06 -12.53
N ILE A 11 -14.30 -11.89 -13.30
CA ILE A 11 -13.58 -13.06 -12.76
C ILE A 11 -12.56 -12.60 -11.71
N ARG A 12 -11.83 -11.52 -11.98
CA ARG A 12 -10.85 -10.98 -11.03
C ARG A 12 -11.53 -10.49 -9.75
N GLU A 13 -12.55 -9.65 -9.86
CA GLU A 13 -13.27 -9.10 -8.69
C GLU A 13 -13.86 -10.20 -7.81
N VAL A 14 -14.53 -11.19 -8.41
CA VAL A 14 -15.07 -12.35 -7.67
C VAL A 14 -13.96 -13.13 -6.96
N ALA A 15 -12.84 -13.38 -7.64
CA ALA A 15 -11.74 -14.12 -7.04
C ALA A 15 -11.07 -13.34 -5.89
N LEU A 16 -10.87 -12.03 -6.03
CA LEU A 16 -10.30 -11.18 -4.98
C LEU A 16 -11.20 -11.16 -3.74
N ASN A 17 -12.52 -11.09 -3.92
CA ASN A 17 -13.47 -11.19 -2.81
C ASN A 17 -13.34 -12.56 -2.11
N LEU A 18 -13.30 -13.65 -2.88
CA LEU A 18 -13.08 -14.98 -2.31
C LEU A 18 -11.74 -15.09 -1.57
N PHE A 19 -10.67 -14.47 -2.06
CA PHE A 19 -9.36 -14.44 -1.40
C PHE A 19 -9.33 -13.59 -0.12
N ASN A 20 -10.27 -12.65 0.03
CA ASN A 20 -10.42 -11.90 1.27
C ASN A 20 -11.30 -12.63 2.29
N GLU A 21 -12.37 -13.31 1.84
CA GLU A 21 -13.22 -14.15 2.68
C GLU A 21 -12.51 -15.43 3.16
N LYS A 22 -11.67 -16.01 2.31
CA LYS A 22 -10.94 -17.26 2.54
C LYS A 22 -9.48 -17.05 2.15
N THR A 23 -8.55 -17.75 2.79
CA THR A 23 -7.13 -17.64 2.40
C THR A 23 -6.90 -18.01 0.94
N PHE A 24 -5.94 -17.36 0.29
CA PHE A 24 -5.62 -17.57 -1.12
C PHE A 24 -5.47 -19.05 -1.45
N GLU A 25 -4.79 -19.82 -0.60
CA GLU A 25 -4.52 -21.25 -0.75
C GLU A 25 -5.80 -22.09 -0.78
N THR A 26 -6.76 -21.77 0.08
CA THR A 26 -8.01 -22.53 0.23
C THR A 26 -9.02 -22.34 -0.90
N VAL A 27 -8.98 -21.20 -1.59
CA VAL A 27 -9.91 -20.92 -2.69
C VAL A 27 -9.55 -21.75 -3.92
N THR A 28 -10.47 -22.59 -4.38
CA THR A 28 -10.27 -23.44 -5.55
C THR A 28 -10.68 -22.76 -6.85
N LEU A 29 -10.13 -23.22 -7.97
CA LEU A 29 -10.57 -22.80 -9.31
C LEU A 29 -12.06 -23.06 -9.53
N ASN A 30 -12.58 -24.18 -9.02
CA ASN A 30 -14.00 -24.53 -9.15
C ASN A 30 -14.90 -23.49 -8.48
N GLU A 31 -14.53 -23.04 -7.28
CA GLU A 31 -15.27 -22.00 -6.55
C GLU A 31 -15.25 -20.67 -7.31
N ILE A 32 -14.08 -20.26 -7.83
CA ILE A 32 -13.97 -19.04 -8.64
C ILE A 32 -14.86 -19.13 -9.88
N CYS A 33 -14.80 -20.25 -10.61
CA CYS A 33 -15.61 -20.48 -11.80
C CYS A 33 -17.12 -20.43 -11.48
N ALA A 34 -17.54 -21.13 -10.43
CA ALA A 34 -18.94 -21.17 -10.00
C ALA A 34 -19.44 -19.78 -9.60
N ALA A 35 -18.70 -19.07 -8.75
CA ALA A 35 -19.05 -17.72 -8.30
C ALA A 35 -19.02 -16.68 -9.44
N SER A 36 -18.18 -16.89 -10.46
CA SER A 36 -18.08 -16.01 -11.63
C SER A 36 -19.08 -16.35 -12.75
N GLY A 37 -19.84 -17.44 -12.62
CA GLY A 37 -20.77 -17.93 -13.63
C GLY A 37 -20.08 -18.40 -14.92
N ILE A 38 -18.91 -19.03 -14.81
CA ILE A 38 -18.12 -19.51 -15.96
C ILE A 38 -17.67 -20.97 -15.77
N ASN A 39 -17.14 -21.58 -16.82
CA ASN A 39 -16.46 -22.87 -16.74
C ASN A 39 -14.92 -22.71 -16.69
N LYS A 40 -14.20 -23.82 -16.44
CA LYS A 40 -12.72 -23.83 -16.38
C LYS A 40 -12.04 -23.39 -17.67
N HIS A 41 -12.60 -23.76 -18.83
CA HIS A 41 -12.04 -23.39 -20.12
C HIS A 41 -12.05 -21.86 -20.30
N THR A 42 -13.17 -21.21 -19.96
CA THR A 42 -13.29 -19.76 -19.96
C THR A 42 -12.32 -19.11 -18.96
N PHE A 43 -12.10 -19.72 -17.79
CA PHE A 43 -11.09 -19.20 -16.87
C PHE A 43 -9.70 -19.22 -17.49
N TYR A 44 -9.27 -20.38 -18.01
CA TYR A 44 -7.94 -20.54 -18.61
C TYR A 44 -7.74 -19.72 -19.89
N TYR A 45 -8.81 -19.33 -20.56
CA TYR A 45 -8.76 -18.35 -21.65
C TYR A 45 -8.29 -16.97 -21.17
N TYR A 46 -8.71 -16.53 -19.97
CA TYR A 46 -8.35 -15.21 -19.42
C TYR A 46 -7.14 -15.22 -18.50
N PHE A 47 -6.94 -16.29 -17.72
CA PHE A 47 -5.93 -16.40 -16.67
C PHE A 47 -5.27 -17.79 -16.69
N LYS A 48 -3.95 -17.82 -16.74
CA LYS A 48 -3.11 -19.02 -16.72
C LYS A 48 -3.07 -19.69 -15.34
N SER A 49 -3.29 -18.93 -14.27
CA SER A 49 -3.26 -19.42 -12.90
C SER A 49 -4.01 -18.50 -11.95
N LYS A 50 -4.20 -18.95 -10.69
CA LYS A 50 -4.71 -18.08 -9.62
C LYS A 50 -3.79 -16.91 -9.32
N ASP A 51 -2.46 -17.12 -9.37
CA ASP A 51 -1.48 -16.04 -9.18
C ASP A 51 -1.64 -14.91 -10.20
N GLU A 52 -2.12 -15.21 -11.41
CA GLU A 52 -2.34 -14.18 -12.43
C GLU A 52 -3.48 -13.22 -12.06
N LEU A 53 -4.41 -13.64 -11.21
CA LEU A 53 -5.47 -12.77 -10.70
C LEU A 53 -4.91 -11.66 -9.79
N LEU A 54 -3.75 -11.90 -9.15
CA LEU A 54 -3.05 -10.95 -8.31
C LEU A 54 -2.03 -10.10 -9.09
N ARG A 55 -1.90 -10.30 -10.41
CA ARG A 55 -0.86 -9.64 -11.22
C ARG A 55 -0.89 -8.11 -11.09
N ASP A 56 -2.08 -7.52 -11.05
CA ASP A 56 -2.23 -6.06 -10.96
C ASP A 56 -1.87 -5.53 -9.56
N TYR A 57 -1.88 -6.40 -8.54
CA TYR A 57 -1.41 -6.08 -7.20
C TYR A 57 0.10 -6.22 -7.08
N TYR A 58 0.79 -6.89 -8.03
CA TYR A 58 2.25 -6.97 -8.00
C TYR A 58 2.93 -5.63 -8.29
N LYS A 59 2.20 -4.58 -8.64
CA LYS A 59 2.72 -3.22 -8.73
C LYS A 59 1.90 -2.33 -7.81
N ILE A 60 2.59 -1.65 -6.90
CA ILE A 60 1.98 -0.60 -6.09
C ILE A 60 1.56 0.54 -7.04
N PRO A 61 0.31 1.02 -6.95
CA PRO A 61 -0.11 2.22 -7.65
C PRO A 61 0.76 3.43 -7.26
N SER A 62 1.52 3.97 -8.22
CA SER A 62 2.39 5.14 -8.03
C SER A 62 1.89 6.39 -8.76
N LYS A 63 0.78 6.28 -9.49
CA LYS A 63 0.26 7.37 -10.31
C LYS A 63 -0.35 8.46 -9.44
N VAL A 64 0.20 9.67 -9.51
CA VAL A 64 -0.39 10.89 -8.95
C VAL A 64 -1.26 11.53 -10.03
N THR A 65 -2.54 11.76 -9.75
CA THR A 65 -3.45 12.47 -10.67
C THR A 65 -3.32 13.99 -10.49
N PRO A 66 -3.80 14.81 -11.44
CA PRO A 66 -3.83 16.27 -11.26
C PRO A 66 -4.63 16.71 -10.03
N TYR A 67 -5.68 15.96 -9.67
CA TYR A 67 -6.46 16.20 -8.46
C TYR A 67 -5.61 15.92 -7.22
N ASP A 68 -4.96 14.75 -7.15
CA ASP A 68 -4.06 14.40 -6.03
C ASP A 68 -2.95 15.44 -5.89
N LEU A 69 -2.34 15.86 -7.01
CA LEU A 69 -1.28 16.86 -7.02
C LEU A 69 -1.78 18.20 -6.45
N THR A 70 -2.98 18.62 -6.82
CA THR A 70 -3.58 19.85 -6.28
C THR A 70 -3.76 19.72 -4.76
N THR A 71 -4.35 18.61 -4.30
CA THR A 71 -4.56 18.34 -2.87
C THR A 71 -3.24 18.29 -2.09
N ILE A 72 -2.20 17.69 -2.67
CA ILE A 72 -0.86 17.65 -2.07
C ILE A 72 -0.27 19.06 -1.98
N LEU A 73 -0.27 19.83 -3.07
CA LEU A 73 0.37 21.15 -3.10
C LEU A 73 -0.34 22.20 -2.22
N THR A 74 -1.65 22.04 -1.99
CA THR A 74 -2.44 22.95 -1.15
C THR A 74 -2.61 22.46 0.28
N ALA A 75 -1.92 21.40 0.70
CA ALA A 75 -2.03 20.92 2.07
C ALA A 75 -1.40 21.92 3.06
N ASP A 76 -1.95 21.99 4.27
CA ASP A 76 -1.66 23.04 5.26
C ASP A 76 -0.22 23.01 5.81
N SER A 77 0.50 21.90 5.64
CA SER A 77 1.83 21.65 6.22
C SER A 77 2.62 20.66 5.38
N TYR A 78 3.95 20.71 5.41
CA TYR A 78 4.82 19.71 4.77
C TYR A 78 4.60 18.31 5.36
N VAL A 79 4.16 18.23 6.63
CA VAL A 79 3.70 16.97 7.26
C VAL A 79 2.57 16.35 6.45
N GLU A 80 1.55 17.13 6.08
CA GLU A 80 0.43 16.63 5.28
C GLU A 80 0.80 16.43 3.81
N GLN A 81 1.62 17.30 3.22
CA GLN A 81 2.08 17.10 1.83
C GLN A 81 2.77 15.75 1.66
N LEU A 82 3.71 15.42 2.55
CA LEU A 82 4.44 14.15 2.48
C LEU A 82 3.54 12.96 2.78
N TRP A 83 2.61 13.08 3.73
CA TRP A 83 1.62 12.04 4.02
C TRP A 83 0.73 11.74 2.81
N LEU A 84 0.17 12.77 2.19
CA LEU A 84 -0.70 12.67 1.02
C LEU A 84 0.04 12.12 -0.20
N LEU A 85 1.32 12.46 -0.38
CA LEU A 85 2.16 11.91 -1.44
C LEU A 85 2.29 10.38 -1.34
N ASN A 86 2.20 9.84 -0.12
CA ASN A 86 2.29 8.40 0.16
C ASN A 86 0.93 7.70 0.25
N LYS A 87 -0.18 8.45 0.15
CA LYS A 87 -1.54 7.96 0.37
C LYS A 87 -1.90 6.79 -0.55
N ASN A 88 -1.49 6.81 -1.82
CA ASN A 88 -1.82 5.75 -2.76
C ASN A 88 -1.30 4.36 -2.32
N PHE A 89 -0.13 4.31 -1.68
CA PHE A 89 0.37 3.06 -1.10
C PHE A 89 -0.50 2.63 0.08
N LEU A 90 -0.86 3.56 0.96
CA LEU A 90 -1.66 3.27 2.15
C LEU A 90 -3.06 2.76 1.77
N ASP A 91 -3.71 3.44 0.85
CA ASP A 91 -5.01 3.06 0.30
C ASP A 91 -4.93 1.74 -0.45
N PHE A 92 -3.84 1.46 -1.17
CA PHE A 92 -3.63 0.16 -1.80
C PHE A 92 -3.59 -0.97 -0.76
N VAL A 93 -2.81 -0.82 0.32
CA VAL A 93 -2.71 -1.84 1.37
C VAL A 93 -4.06 -2.07 2.04
N GLU A 94 -4.75 -1.01 2.44
CA GLU A 94 -6.06 -1.13 3.10
C GLU A 94 -7.12 -1.74 2.18
N ASN A 95 -7.29 -1.21 0.96
CA ASN A 95 -8.32 -1.65 0.03
C ASN A 95 -8.05 -3.06 -0.54
N SER A 96 -6.81 -3.52 -0.52
CA SER A 96 -6.49 -4.90 -0.90
C SER A 96 -7.08 -5.90 0.09
N GLY A 97 -7.18 -5.54 1.37
CA GLY A 97 -7.58 -6.47 2.42
C GLY A 97 -6.44 -7.38 2.87
N VAL A 98 -6.55 -7.85 4.11
CA VAL A 98 -5.44 -8.48 4.85
C VAL A 98 -4.91 -9.75 4.19
N ASN A 99 -5.78 -10.57 3.62
CA ASN A 99 -5.39 -11.84 3.03
C ASN A 99 -4.67 -11.66 1.69
N ILE A 100 -5.07 -10.65 0.90
CA ILE A 100 -4.36 -10.29 -0.33
C ILE A 100 -2.98 -9.73 0.00
N VAL A 101 -2.88 -8.80 0.96
CA VAL A 101 -1.59 -8.22 1.37
C VAL A 101 -0.65 -9.31 1.91
N LYS A 102 -1.16 -10.22 2.75
CA LYS A 102 -0.41 -11.38 3.24
C LYS A 102 0.12 -12.24 2.09
N GLN A 103 -0.72 -12.54 1.09
CA GLN A 103 -0.29 -13.32 -0.06
C GLN A 103 0.74 -12.59 -0.92
N LEU A 104 0.61 -11.28 -1.06
CA LEU A 104 1.59 -10.44 -1.74
C LEU A 104 2.98 -10.50 -1.07
N ILE A 105 3.01 -10.44 0.26
CA ILE A 105 4.24 -10.54 1.07
C ILE A 105 4.86 -11.93 0.89
N ILE A 106 4.08 -13.01 1.06
CA ILE A 106 4.55 -14.39 0.88
C ILE A 106 5.13 -14.58 -0.53
N LYS A 107 4.42 -14.06 -1.55
CA LYS A 107 4.86 -14.18 -2.93
C LYS A 107 6.19 -13.47 -3.15
N ASN A 108 6.35 -12.22 -2.72
CA ASN A 108 7.61 -11.47 -2.88
C ASN A 108 8.78 -12.05 -2.08
N LEU A 109 8.52 -12.69 -0.94
CA LEU A 109 9.58 -13.39 -0.18
C LEU A 109 10.04 -14.67 -0.88
N LYS A 110 9.14 -15.36 -1.58
CA LYS A 110 9.43 -16.60 -2.30
C LYS A 110 10.05 -16.34 -3.68
N ASP A 111 9.35 -15.55 -4.48
CA ASP A 111 9.72 -15.16 -5.84
C ASP A 111 9.56 -13.64 -5.90
N ASP A 112 10.65 -12.87 -5.92
CA ASP A 112 10.57 -11.40 -6.04
C ASP A 112 9.84 -10.98 -7.33
N VAL A 113 8.52 -10.79 -7.22
CA VAL A 113 7.60 -10.41 -8.31
C VAL A 113 7.65 -8.91 -8.61
N GLY A 114 8.53 -8.17 -7.94
CA GLY A 114 8.81 -6.78 -8.23
C GLY A 114 7.89 -5.77 -7.54
N THR A 115 7.04 -6.18 -6.60
CA THR A 115 6.11 -5.27 -5.90
C THR A 115 6.83 -4.18 -5.14
N PHE A 116 7.97 -4.52 -4.54
CA PHE A 116 8.78 -3.60 -3.77
C PHE A 116 10.00 -3.07 -4.53
N LYS A 117 10.13 -3.37 -5.83
CA LYS A 117 11.22 -2.82 -6.65
C LYS A 117 11.04 -1.32 -6.82
N ILE A 118 12.15 -0.60 -6.73
CA ILE A 118 12.20 0.84 -6.99
C ILE A 118 12.41 1.04 -8.49
N SER A 119 11.34 1.38 -9.20
CA SER A 119 11.41 1.81 -10.61
C SER A 119 12.04 3.20 -10.73
N GLU A 120 12.46 3.60 -11.94
CA GLU A 120 12.96 4.96 -12.20
C GLU A 120 11.92 6.03 -11.83
N GLU A 121 10.65 5.80 -12.16
CA GLU A 121 9.54 6.67 -11.74
C GLU A 121 9.50 6.85 -10.22
N ARG A 122 9.72 5.76 -9.48
CA ARG A 122 9.73 5.79 -8.01
C ARG A 122 10.96 6.51 -7.46
N LYS A 123 12.10 6.48 -8.16
CA LYS A 123 13.28 7.30 -7.79
C LYS A 123 12.99 8.79 -7.92
N GLU A 124 12.33 9.23 -8.99
CA GLU A 124 11.94 10.63 -9.14
C GLU A 124 10.96 11.08 -8.04
N MET A 125 9.99 10.23 -7.69
CA MET A 125 9.09 10.50 -6.56
C MET A 125 9.84 10.60 -5.22
N ILE A 126 10.84 9.75 -4.98
CA ILE A 126 11.67 9.83 -3.77
C ILE A 126 12.42 11.16 -3.70
N LYS A 127 12.87 11.73 -4.84
CA LYS A 127 13.49 13.07 -4.82
C LYS A 127 12.50 14.16 -4.39
N VAL A 128 11.24 14.07 -4.82
CA VAL A 128 10.18 14.97 -4.38
C VAL A 128 9.93 14.81 -2.88
N GLU A 129 9.90 13.58 -2.37
CA GLU A 129 9.79 13.30 -0.93
C GLU A 129 10.94 13.94 -0.15
N CYS A 130 12.19 13.77 -0.63
CA CYS A 130 13.37 14.37 0.01
C CYS A 130 13.28 15.90 0.07
N GLU A 131 12.76 16.54 -0.98
CA GLU A 131 12.56 18.00 -0.99
C GLU A 131 11.50 18.46 0.01
N ILE A 132 10.38 17.73 0.13
CA ILE A 132 9.34 18.03 1.14
C ILE A 132 9.89 17.82 2.55
N ILE A 133 10.65 16.74 2.77
CA ILE A 133 11.29 16.46 4.06
C ILE A 133 12.24 17.60 4.44
N ARG A 134 13.12 18.02 3.52
CA ARG A 134 14.04 19.14 3.73
C ARG A 134 13.30 20.41 4.14
N LYS A 135 12.26 20.79 3.39
CA LYS A 135 11.44 21.97 3.70
C LYS A 135 10.74 21.88 5.05
N GLY A 136 10.19 20.71 5.38
CA GLY A 136 9.59 20.47 6.69
C GLY A 136 10.61 20.52 7.84
N GLN A 137 11.86 20.13 7.60
CA GLN A 137 12.95 20.28 8.58
C GLN A 137 13.37 21.74 8.77
N GLU A 138 13.39 22.54 7.70
CA GLU A 138 13.70 23.97 7.70
C GLU A 138 12.60 24.80 8.37
N SER A 139 11.32 24.45 8.16
CA SER A 139 10.17 25.11 8.80
C SER A 139 9.95 24.70 10.25
N GLY A 140 10.64 23.66 10.73
CA GLY A 140 10.52 23.14 12.10
C GLY A 140 9.37 22.16 12.30
N GLU A 141 8.68 21.74 11.22
CA GLU A 141 7.59 20.77 11.28
C GLU A 141 8.09 19.34 11.50
N PHE A 142 9.24 19.01 10.90
CA PHE A 142 9.97 17.76 11.15
C PHE A 142 11.19 18.04 12.04
N LEU A 143 11.16 17.51 13.26
CA LEU A 143 12.22 17.73 14.24
C LEU A 143 13.35 16.70 14.13
N ASN A 144 13.13 15.57 13.44
CA ASN A 144 14.20 14.62 13.14
C ASN A 144 15.16 15.23 12.11
N LYS A 145 16.45 15.36 12.49
CA LYS A 145 17.51 16.02 11.68
C LYS A 145 18.37 15.07 10.87
N ALA A 146 17.99 13.79 10.74
CA ALA A 146 18.66 12.88 9.82
C ALA A 146 18.50 13.37 8.35
N GLU A 147 19.41 12.93 7.48
CA GLU A 147 19.39 13.30 6.06
C GLU A 147 18.04 12.93 5.40
N PRO A 148 17.46 13.82 4.56
CA PRO A 148 16.18 13.58 3.91
C PRO A 148 16.09 12.24 3.16
N GLU A 149 17.17 11.83 2.50
CA GLU A 149 17.28 10.57 1.77
C GLU A 149 17.14 9.37 2.71
N VAL A 150 17.74 9.44 3.90
CA VAL A 150 17.64 8.39 4.91
C VAL A 150 16.21 8.33 5.44
N LEU A 151 15.59 9.48 5.73
CA LEU A 151 14.22 9.56 6.21
C LEU A 151 13.22 9.05 5.16
N ALA A 152 13.43 9.33 3.87
CA ALA A 152 12.61 8.78 2.79
C ALA A 152 12.72 7.26 2.70
N ILE A 153 13.91 6.68 2.89
CA ILE A 153 14.10 5.22 2.96
C ILE A 153 13.37 4.63 4.17
N LEU A 154 13.57 5.23 5.35
CA LEU A 154 12.94 4.78 6.59
C LEU A 154 11.40 4.86 6.49
N LEU A 155 10.85 5.88 5.84
CA LEU A 155 9.42 6.00 5.58
C LEU A 155 8.87 4.77 4.83
N LYS A 156 9.58 4.28 3.81
CA LYS A 156 9.15 3.07 3.09
C LYS A 156 9.26 1.83 3.98
N GLN A 157 10.37 1.70 4.71
CA GLN A 157 10.60 0.55 5.58
C GLN A 157 9.58 0.46 6.71
N ILE A 158 9.27 1.57 7.37
CA ILE A 158 8.32 1.59 8.48
C ILE A 158 6.91 1.31 7.99
N THR A 159 6.52 1.85 6.82
CA THR A 159 5.20 1.56 6.25
C THR A 159 5.06 0.10 5.82
N HIS A 160 6.12 -0.50 5.23
CA HIS A 160 6.15 -1.94 4.93
C HIS A 160 6.09 -2.79 6.20
N SER A 161 6.86 -2.44 7.24
CA SER A 161 6.85 -3.12 8.54
C SER A 161 5.46 -3.08 9.20
N THR A 162 4.78 -1.93 9.15
CA THR A 162 3.40 -1.80 9.65
C THR A 162 2.45 -2.71 8.88
N ALA A 163 2.57 -2.81 7.55
CA ALA A 163 1.72 -3.69 6.74
C ALA A 163 1.97 -5.18 7.03
N VAL A 164 3.22 -5.57 7.28
CA VAL A 164 3.59 -6.92 7.73
C VAL A 164 2.97 -7.21 9.09
N THR A 165 3.15 -6.31 10.06
CA THR A 165 2.61 -6.47 11.42
C THR A 165 1.08 -6.56 11.40
N TRP A 166 0.43 -5.72 10.62
CA TRP A 166 -1.02 -5.74 10.40
C TRP A 166 -1.48 -7.08 9.82
N SER A 167 -0.75 -7.61 8.83
CA SER A 167 -1.03 -8.91 8.22
C SER A 167 -0.85 -10.08 9.20
N LEU A 168 0.19 -10.04 10.04
CA LEU A 168 0.44 -11.05 11.07
C LEU A 168 -0.63 -11.04 12.17
N LYS A 169 -1.20 -9.87 12.47
CA LYS A 169 -2.31 -9.69 13.41
C LYS A 169 -3.68 -9.90 12.76
N ASN A 170 -3.75 -10.40 11.52
CA ASN A 170 -4.99 -10.63 10.77
C ASN A 170 -5.90 -9.38 10.70
N GLY A 171 -5.29 -8.21 10.54
CA GLY A 171 -6.02 -6.95 10.47
C GLY A 171 -6.55 -6.47 11.83
N GLY A 172 -5.99 -6.95 12.94
CA GLY A 172 -6.45 -6.65 14.30
C GLY A 172 -6.29 -5.20 14.77
N PHE A 173 -5.90 -4.28 13.89
CA PHE A 173 -5.80 -2.85 14.16
C PHE A 173 -5.98 -2.03 12.88
N ASP A 174 -6.27 -0.73 13.02
CA ASP A 174 -6.42 0.19 11.89
C ASP A 174 -5.06 0.50 11.25
N PHE A 175 -4.85 0.03 10.01
CA PHE A 175 -3.55 0.14 9.35
C PHE A 175 -3.14 1.59 9.11
N LYS A 176 -4.05 2.46 8.67
CA LYS A 176 -3.72 3.85 8.33
C LYS A 176 -3.38 4.69 9.55
N THR A 177 -4.09 4.48 10.66
CA THR A 177 -3.81 5.14 11.95
C THR A 177 -2.47 4.67 12.50
N ALA A 178 -2.19 3.37 12.47
CA ALA A 178 -0.89 2.83 12.87
C ALA A 178 0.25 3.38 11.99
N ALA A 179 0.06 3.40 10.66
CA ALA A 179 1.04 3.96 9.74
C ALA A 179 1.25 5.46 9.98
N ARG A 180 0.19 6.21 10.29
CA ARG A 180 0.28 7.64 10.61
C ARG A 180 1.05 7.88 11.90
N TYR A 181 0.77 7.12 12.95
CA TYR A 181 1.48 7.23 14.22
C TYR A 181 2.98 6.92 14.06
N MET A 182 3.31 5.86 13.31
CA MET A 182 4.69 5.49 13.00
C MET A 182 5.41 6.58 12.18
N TYR A 183 4.73 7.16 11.19
CA TYR A 183 5.21 8.29 10.40
C TYR A 183 5.51 9.51 11.29
N GLU A 184 4.55 9.94 12.10
CA GLU A 184 4.69 11.11 12.97
C GLU A 184 5.81 10.93 14.01
N SER A 185 5.94 9.71 14.53
CA SER A 185 6.99 9.33 15.48
C SER A 185 8.37 9.34 14.83
N MET A 186 8.52 8.73 13.66
CA MET A 186 9.79 8.63 12.95
C MET A 186 10.31 10.00 12.52
N PHE A 187 9.44 10.87 12.00
CA PHE A 187 9.81 12.24 11.64
C PHE A 187 9.96 13.17 12.85
N ASN A 188 9.57 12.71 14.04
CA ASN A 188 9.43 13.53 15.24
C ASN A 188 8.66 14.81 14.90
N VAL A 189 7.44 14.64 14.38
CA VAL A 189 6.59 15.76 13.96
C VAL A 189 6.34 16.71 15.13
N ALA A 190 6.36 18.02 14.87
CA ALA A 190 6.05 19.05 15.84
C ALA A 190 4.70 18.74 16.54
N PRO A 191 4.61 18.80 17.89
CA PRO A 191 3.44 18.33 18.63
C PRO A 191 2.09 18.92 18.17
N GLU A 192 2.08 20.18 17.76
CA GLU A 192 0.92 20.92 17.26
C GLU A 192 0.42 20.44 15.88
N LEU A 193 1.23 19.70 15.13
CA LEU A 193 0.90 19.13 13.83
C LEU A 193 0.59 17.63 13.87
N ARG A 194 0.63 17.01 15.06
CA ARG A 194 0.32 15.58 15.21
C ARG A 194 -1.18 15.35 15.15
N SER A 195 -1.57 14.39 14.32
CA SER A 195 -2.94 13.92 14.18
C SER A 195 -3.23 12.71 15.07
N VAL A 196 -2.21 11.93 15.45
CA VAL A 196 -2.37 10.74 16.29
C VAL A 196 -1.53 10.89 17.56
N LYS A 197 -2.19 11.02 18.71
CA LYS A 197 -1.51 11.32 19.99
C LYS A 197 -0.80 10.12 20.58
N GLU A 198 -1.47 8.96 20.62
CA GLU A 198 -0.94 7.71 21.16
C GLU A 198 -1.51 6.53 20.37
N TYR A 199 -0.68 5.51 20.14
CA TYR A 199 -1.12 4.27 19.51
C TYR A 199 -0.20 3.11 19.92
N ASP A 200 -0.77 2.08 20.53
CA ASP A 200 -0.03 0.86 20.89
C ASP A 200 -0.29 -0.26 19.88
N ILE A 201 0.62 -0.38 18.90
CA ILE A 201 0.54 -1.42 17.86
C ILE A 201 0.79 -2.83 18.46
N LEU A 202 1.57 -2.91 19.53
CA LEU A 202 2.06 -4.19 20.05
C LEU A 202 1.27 -4.71 21.25
N GLY A 203 0.41 -3.89 21.85
CA GLY A 203 -0.34 -4.25 23.06
C GLY A 203 0.57 -4.34 24.29
N ILE A 204 1.67 -3.57 24.30
CA ILE A 204 2.69 -3.57 25.35
C ILE A 204 2.44 -2.46 26.39
N PHE A 205 1.75 -1.37 26.04
CA PHE A 205 1.66 -0.15 26.84
C PHE A 205 0.22 0.25 27.18
#